data_AF-A0A3M2E6X1-F1
#
_entry.id   AF-A0A3M2E6X1-F1
#
_cell.length_a   1.000
_cell.length_b   1.000
_cell.length_c   1.000
_cell.angle_alpha   90.00
_cell.angle_beta   90.00
_cell.angle_gamma   90.00
#
_symmetry.space_group_name_H-M   'P 1'
#
loop_
_entity.id
_entity.type
_entity.pdbx_description
1 polymer ?
#
loop_
_entity_poly.entity_id
_entity_poly.type
_entity_poly.pdbx_seq_one_letter_code
_entity_poly.pdbx_strand_id
1 'polypeptide(L)' 'MRIIRQHEGLEAELRGAAAAIGNFDGVHRGHMHVIEQARAVARRLGAPLGVVTFEPHPRRFFNP' A
#
# COMPACT_ATOMS: atom_id res chain seq x y z
N MET A 1 -5.65 5.93 -10.50
CA MET A 1 -4.95 5.68 -9.23
C MET A 1 -4.86 7.00 -8.48
N ARG A 2 -5.25 7.03 -7.21
CA ARG A 2 -5.13 8.21 -6.36
C ARG A 2 -3.90 8.09 -5.47
N ILE A 3 -3.12 9.17 -5.32
CA ILE A 3 -1.97 9.23 -4.42
C ILE A 3 -2.38 9.99 -3.16
N ILE A 4 -2.09 9.40 -2.00
CA ILE A 4 -2.39 9.98 -0.70
C ILE A 4 -1.08 10.08 0.07
N ARG A 5 -0.70 11.29 0.47
CA ARG A 5 0.62 11.57 1.08
C ARG A 5 0.61 11.56 2.61
N GLN A 6 -0.57 11.57 3.21
CA GLN A 6 -0.75 11.63 4.66
C GLN A 6 -1.74 10.55 5.09
N HIS A 7 -1.52 9.99 6.27
CA HIS A 7 -2.38 8.96 6.84
C HIS A 7 -3.58 9.55 7.60
N GLU A 8 -3.55 10.86 7.86
CA GLU A 8 -4.60 11.62 8.53
C GLU A 8 -5.61 12.19 7.53
N GLY A 9 -6.86 12.34 7.96
CA GLY A 9 -7.90 12.95 7.13
C GLY A 9 -8.27 12.15 5.88
N LEU A 10 -8.05 10.83 5.89
CA LEU A 10 -8.47 9.96 4.79
C LEU A 10 -9.99 10.01 4.63
N GLU A 11 -10.44 10.10 3.38
CA GLU A 11 -11.86 10.09 3.04
C GLU A 11 -12.54 8.80 3.51
N ALA A 12 -13.80 8.93 3.96
CA ALA A 12 -14.56 7.81 4.51
C ALA A 12 -14.73 6.65 3.52
N GLU A 13 -14.74 6.93 2.21
CA GLU A 13 -14.85 5.95 1.13
C GLU A 13 -13.66 4.98 1.06
N LEU A 14 -12.52 5.32 1.67
CA LEU A 14 -11.32 4.48 1.69
C LEU A 14 -11.29 3.50 2.87
N ARG A 15 -12.28 3.55 3.78
CA ARG A 15 -12.32 2.69 4.96
C ARG A 15 -12.55 1.22 4.57
N GLY A 16 -11.91 0.32 5.31
CA GLY A 16 -12.00 -1.13 5.07
C GLY A 16 -11.14 -1.64 3.92
N ALA A 17 -10.25 -0.81 3.36
CA ALA A 17 -9.38 -1.20 2.26
C ALA A 17 -8.51 -2.42 2.60
N ALA A 18 -8.33 -3.32 1.63
CA ALA A 18 -7.25 -4.30 1.67
C ALA A 18 -5.99 -3.64 1.09
N ALA A 19 -4.91 -3.62 1.87
CA ALA A 19 -3.70 -2.89 1.51
C ALA A 19 -2.46 -3.79 1.46
N ALA A 20 -1.62 -3.57 0.45
CA ALA A 20 -0.25 -4.07 0.43
C ALA A 20 0.68 -2.98 1.02
N ILE A 21 1.52 -3.33 1.99
CA ILE A 21 2.40 -2.38 2.69
C ILE A 21 3.86 -2.81 2.51
N GLY A 22 4.72 -1.87 2.10
CA GLY A 22 6.14 -2.13 1.89
C GLY A 22 6.85 -0.96 1.19
N ASN A 23 8.17 -0.96 1.14
CA ASN A 23 8.92 0.11 0.43
C ASN A 23 8.66 0.07 -1.08
N PHE A 24 8.46 -1.13 -1.64
CA PHE A 24 8.16 -1.35 -3.05
C PHE A 24 9.20 -0.79 -4.04
N ASP A 25 10.45 -0.56 -3.62
CA ASP A 25 11.51 -0.08 -4.51
C ASP A 25 11.74 -1.06 -5.67
N GLY A 26 11.65 -0.55 -6.89
CA GLY A 26 11.82 -1.33 -8.12
C GLY A 26 10.67 -2.28 -8.46
N VAL A 27 9.63 -2.42 -7.62
CA VAL A 27 8.39 -3.19 -7.88
C VAL A 27 8.63 -4.53 -8.61
N HIS A 28 9.59 -5.32 -8.13
CA HIS A 28 9.95 -6.60 -8.75
C HIS A 28 8.86 -7.68 -8.55
N ARG A 29 9.06 -8.89 -9.09
CA ARG A 29 8.08 -9.99 -9.06
C ARG A 29 7.54 -10.32 -7.65
N GLY A 30 8.41 -10.27 -6.63
CA GLY A 30 7.98 -10.41 -5.23
C GLY A 30 6.97 -9.35 -4.79
N HIS A 31 7.22 -8.07 -5.07
CA HIS A 31 6.29 -6.98 -4.78
C HIS A 31 4.97 -7.13 -5.53
N MET A 32 5.04 -7.49 -6.83
CA MET A 32 3.84 -7.75 -7.63
C MET A 32 2.98 -8.86 -7.02
N HIS A 33 3.60 -9.90 -6.46
CA HIS A 33 2.86 -10.97 -5.78
C HIS A 33 2.11 -10.45 -4.55
N VAL A 34 2.75 -9.64 -3.70
CA VAL A 34 2.11 -9.05 -2.51
C VAL A 34 0.94 -8.13 -2.89
N ILE A 35 1.12 -7.26 -3.89
CA ILE A 35 0.07 -6.38 -4.41
C ILE A 35 -1.10 -7.20 -4.96
N GLU A 36 -0.82 -8.29 -5.65
CA GLU A 36 -1.84 -9.17 -6.22
C GLU A 36 -2.66 -9.88 -5.13
N GLN A 37 -2.04 -10.30 -4.03
CA GLN A 37 -2.76 -10.86 -2.88
C GLN A 37 -3.70 -9.84 -2.26
N ALA A 38 -3.24 -8.59 -2.05
CA ALA A 38 -4.11 -7.52 -1.55
C ALA A 38 -5.29 -7.25 -2.52
N ARG A 39 -5.03 -7.26 -3.83
CA ARG A 39 -6.07 -7.11 -4.86
C ARG A 39 -7.11 -8.23 -4.80
N ALA A 40 -6.68 -9.47 -4.62
CA ALA A 40 -7.59 -10.61 -4.51
C ALA A 40 -8.49 -10.48 -3.28
N VAL A 41 -7.94 -10.06 -2.13
CA VAL A 41 -8.72 -9.80 -0.91
C VAL A 41 -9.70 -8.65 -1.09
N ALA A 42 -9.25 -7.51 -1.65
CA ALA A 42 -10.11 -6.36 -1.94
C ALA A 42 -11.33 -6.76 -2.79
N ARG A 43 -11.10 -7.53 -3.87
CA ARG A 43 -12.17 -8.05 -4.73
C ARG A 43 -13.14 -8.96 -3.99
N ARG A 44 -12.63 -9.89 -3.19
CA ARG A 44 -13.46 -10.82 -2.41
C ARG A 44 -14.36 -10.10 -1.42
N LEU A 45 -13.88 -9.01 -0.83
CA LEU A 45 -14.59 -8.25 0.20
C LEU A 45 -15.41 -7.08 -0.35
N GLY A 46 -15.35 -6.80 -1.66
CA GLY A 46 -15.95 -5.59 -2.24
C GLY A 46 -15.35 -4.29 -1.66
N ALA A 47 -14.10 -4.35 -1.21
CA ALA A 47 -13.42 -3.25 -0.52
C ALA A 47 -12.44 -2.51 -1.43
N PRO A 48 -12.03 -1.28 -1.08
CA PRO A 48 -10.98 -0.57 -1.81
C PRO A 48 -9.64 -1.33 -1.78
N LEU A 49 -8.82 -1.17 -2.83
CA LEU A 49 -7.44 -1.65 -2.87
C LEU A 49 -6.48 -0.49 -2.57
N GLY A 50 -5.57 -0.69 -1.61
CA GLY A 50 -4.51 0.27 -1.28
C GLY A 50 -3.10 -0.30 -1.48
N VAL A 51 -2.16 0.60 -1.74
CA VAL A 51 -0.72 0.33 -1.61
C VAL A 51 -0.16 1.41 -0.70
N VAL A 52 0.50 1.01 0.38
CA VAL A 52 1.15 1.92 1.33
C VAL A 52 2.66 1.75 1.20
N THR A 53 3.35 2.85 0.91
CA THR A 53 4.81 2.94 0.86
C THR A 53 5.31 4.07 1.76
N PHE A 54 6.62 4.19 1.88
CA PHE A 54 7.28 5.06 2.83
C PHE A 54 8.15 6.08 2.10
N GLU A 55 7.95 7.36 2.43
CA GLU A 55 8.76 8.47 1.95
C GLU A 55 9.12 9.39 3.13
N PRO A 56 10.42 9.70 3.36
CA PRO A 56 11.59 9.17 2.65
C PRO A 56 11.89 7.71 3.03
N HIS A 57 12.67 7.03 2.18
CA HIS A 57 12.97 5.61 2.32
C HIS A 57 13.49 5.26 3.74
N PRO A 58 12.98 4.21 4.42
CA PRO A 58 13.30 3.93 5.83
C PRO A 58 14.80 3.79 6.16
N ARG A 59 15.62 3.27 5.24
CA ARG A 59 17.09 3.22 5.39
C ARG A 59 17.76 4.59 5.56
N ARG A 60 17.07 5.68 5.25
CA ARG A 60 17.58 7.04 5.51
C ARG A 60 17.44 7.43 6.99
N PHE A 61 16.53 6.79 7.71
CA PHE A 61 16.32 7.00 9.14
C PHE A 61 16.99 5.93 9.99
N PHE A 62 16.90 4.67 9.56
CA PHE A 62 17.53 3.55 10.25
C PHE A 62 18.90 3.31 9.61
N ASN A 63 19.96 3.42 10.41
CA ASN A 63 21.33 3.12 10.03
C ASN A 63 21.67 1.70 10.53
N PRO A 64 21.45 0.64 9.72
CA PRO A 64 21.63 -0.74 10.12
C PRO A 64 23.11 -1.12 10.32
#